data_AF-A0A7S4NSW5-F1
#
_entry.id   AF-A0A7S4NSW5-F1
#
_cell.length_a   1.000
_cell.length_b   1.000
_cell.length_c   1.000
_cell.angle_alpha   90.00
_cell.angle_beta   90.00
_cell.angle_gamma   90.00
#
_symmetry.space_group_name_H-M   'P 1'
#
loop_
_entity.id
_entity.type
_entity.pdbx_description
1 polymer ?
#
loop_
_entity_poly.entity_id
_entity_poly.type
_entity_poly.pdbx_seq_one_letter_code
_entity_poly.pdbx_strand_id
1 'polypeptide(L)'
;KNPFSFLFFFLSLCFLWLLGFSMFYFFVSFLLFWDAVQICQGDVSSADRKVLIEFYEATQGKGWINSKNWGTGDPCVDEWTGVGCVDDDSEIVSIKLQGNLLAGILPSSLTNLARLETFDLSNNELSAEIPSFSQESLESVVLSSNQLEGSIPPLFFILPHLKKIVLNDNSLTGEILPIGETVSALKELDVSLNSFSGSFSLDSQLYPELETMFVAFVTISFIILSTNIHLDLLQIIH
;
A
#
# COMPACT_ATOMS: atom_id res chain seq x y z
N LYS A 1 -35.88 63.60 44.09
CA LYS A 1 -34.83 62.62 43.72
C LYS A 1 -35.10 62.19 42.29
N ASN A 2 -34.12 62.33 41.39
CA ASN A 2 -34.36 62.39 39.94
C ASN A 2 -34.66 60.98 39.37
N PRO A 3 -35.87 60.68 38.86
CA PRO A 3 -36.24 59.34 38.39
C PRO A 3 -35.39 58.86 37.20
N PHE A 4 -34.81 59.79 36.44
CA PHE A 4 -33.88 59.50 35.35
C PHE A 4 -32.55 58.89 35.82
N SER A 5 -32.10 59.16 37.05
CA SER A 5 -30.87 58.59 37.59
C SER A 5 -31.02 57.09 37.88
N PHE A 6 -32.21 56.68 38.30
CA PHE A 6 -32.52 55.28 38.56
C PHE A 6 -32.60 54.49 37.25
N LEU A 7 -33.22 55.07 36.22
CA LEU A 7 -33.31 54.47 34.89
C LEU A 7 -31.93 54.28 34.25
N PHE A 8 -31.02 55.27 34.38
CA PHE A 8 -29.66 55.18 33.87
C PHE A 8 -28.84 54.07 34.57
N PHE A 9 -29.02 53.90 35.89
CA PHE A 9 -28.37 52.84 36.66
C PHE A 9 -28.84 51.44 36.26
N PHE A 10 -30.15 51.27 36.04
CA PHE A 10 -30.70 49.99 35.54
C PHE A 10 -30.26 49.69 34.10
N LEU A 11 -30.19 50.70 33.24
CA LEU A 11 -29.70 50.56 31.88
C LEU A 11 -28.20 50.19 31.85
N SER A 12 -27.38 50.77 32.74
CA SER A 12 -25.95 50.42 32.81
C SER A 12 -25.72 49.01 33.37
N LEU A 13 -26.51 48.58 34.36
CA LEU A 13 -26.49 47.21 34.86
C LEU A 13 -26.93 46.20 33.78
N CYS A 14 -27.96 46.52 33.01
CA CYS A 14 -28.42 45.69 31.90
C CYS A 14 -27.37 45.60 30.78
N PHE A 15 -26.68 46.69 30.47
CA PHE A 15 -25.59 46.72 29.48
C PHE A 15 -24.38 45.89 29.94
N LEU A 16 -23.99 45.98 31.21
CA LEU A 16 -22.93 45.14 31.79
C LEU A 16 -23.30 43.66 31.80
N TRP A 17 -24.58 43.34 32.03
CA TRP A 17 -25.09 41.97 31.98
C TRP A 17 -25.11 41.41 30.54
N LEU A 18 -25.49 42.24 29.55
CA LEU A 18 -25.45 41.89 28.13
C LEU A 18 -24.02 41.70 27.61
N LEU A 19 -23.06 42.54 28.04
CA LEU A 19 -21.64 42.36 27.74
C LEU A 19 -21.08 41.08 28.37
N GLY A 20 -21.44 40.79 29.63
CA GLY A 20 -21.07 39.55 30.31
C GLY A 20 -21.65 38.30 29.64
N PHE A 21 -22.91 38.37 29.19
CA PHE A 21 -23.58 37.28 28.48
C PHE A 21 -22.96 37.05 27.09
N SER A 22 -22.59 38.11 26.38
CA SER A 22 -21.87 38.02 25.10
C SER A 22 -20.46 37.45 25.25
N MET A 23 -19.72 37.83 26.30
CA MET A 23 -18.40 37.27 26.60
C MET A 23 -18.47 35.80 27.00
N PHE A 24 -19.50 35.42 27.77
CA PHE A 24 -19.79 34.03 28.10
C PHE A 24 -20.13 33.20 26.86
N TYR A 25 -20.98 33.71 25.96
CA TYR A 25 -21.31 33.03 24.72
C TYR A 25 -20.09 32.88 23.81
N PHE A 26 -19.25 33.91 23.72
CA PHE A 26 -17.99 33.84 22.99
C PHE A 26 -17.05 32.77 23.60
N PHE A 27 -16.93 32.74 24.93
CA PHE A 27 -16.10 31.76 25.63
C PHE A 27 -16.63 30.32 25.48
N VAL A 28 -17.95 30.10 25.60
CA VAL A 28 -18.58 28.79 25.36
C VAL A 28 -18.46 28.40 23.89
N SER A 29 -18.63 29.32 22.95
CA SER A 29 -18.43 29.05 21.52
C SER A 29 -16.96 28.75 21.20
N PHE A 30 -16.02 29.39 21.90
CA PHE A 30 -14.59 29.13 21.78
C PHE A 30 -14.21 27.79 22.41
N LEU A 31 -14.81 27.40 23.53
CA LEU A 31 -14.65 26.08 24.15
C LEU A 31 -15.25 24.97 23.28
N LEU A 32 -16.46 25.14 22.77
CA LEU A 32 -17.08 24.19 21.83
C LEU A 32 -16.31 24.13 20.50
N PHE A 33 -15.73 25.25 20.07
CA PHE A 33 -14.85 25.29 18.92
C PHE A 33 -13.50 24.63 19.23
N TRP A 34 -12.95 24.79 20.43
CA TRP A 34 -11.73 24.11 20.86
C TRP A 34 -11.95 22.60 21.02
N ASP A 35 -13.11 22.18 21.53
CA ASP A 35 -13.53 20.78 21.57
C ASP A 35 -13.72 20.23 20.15
N ALA A 36 -14.29 21.01 19.22
CA ALA A 36 -14.36 20.65 17.81
C ALA A 36 -12.98 20.62 17.12
N VAL A 37 -12.05 21.50 17.51
CA VAL A 37 -10.66 21.49 17.05
C VAL A 37 -9.90 20.29 17.63
N GLN A 38 -10.16 19.90 18.87
CA GLN A 38 -9.65 18.66 19.47
C GLN A 38 -10.25 17.41 18.81
N ILE A 39 -11.52 17.43 18.42
CA ILE A 39 -12.14 16.37 17.59
C ILE A 39 -11.47 16.30 16.20
N CYS A 40 -11.08 17.44 15.61
CA CYS A 40 -10.33 17.47 14.35
C CYS A 40 -8.82 17.18 14.51
N GLN A 41 -8.30 17.15 15.74
CA GLN A 41 -6.89 16.88 16.06
C GLN A 41 -6.70 15.54 16.79
N GLY A 42 -7.77 14.77 16.98
CA GLY A 42 -7.79 13.48 17.68
C GLY A 42 -7.58 12.25 16.80
N ASP A 43 -7.30 12.42 15.51
CA ASP A 43 -6.78 11.38 14.62
C ASP A 43 -6.17 12.05 13.39
N VAL A 44 -4.91 12.50 13.49
CA VAL A 44 -4.08 12.52 12.29
C VAL A 44 -3.74 11.07 12.02
N SER A 45 -4.69 10.34 11.43
CA SER A 45 -4.43 9.09 10.74
C SER A 45 -3.14 9.26 9.96
N SER A 46 -2.11 8.46 10.27
CA SER A 46 -0.87 8.45 9.49
C SER A 46 -1.21 8.35 7.99
N ALA A 47 -0.40 8.98 7.13
CA ALA A 47 -0.62 8.92 5.68
C ALA A 47 -0.74 7.46 5.21
N ASP A 48 0.07 6.60 5.81
CA ASP A 48 0.07 5.15 5.70
C ASP A 48 -1.27 4.49 6.06
N ARG A 49 -1.87 4.87 7.20
CA ARG A 49 -3.21 4.39 7.56
C ARG A 49 -4.24 4.75 6.50
N LYS A 50 -4.18 5.95 5.92
CA LYS A 50 -5.13 6.34 4.85
C LYS A 50 -4.97 5.45 3.62
N VAL A 51 -3.74 5.13 3.23
CA VAL A 51 -3.44 4.20 2.14
C VAL A 51 -4.02 2.82 2.44
N LEU A 52 -3.82 2.30 3.65
CA LEU A 52 -4.37 1.01 4.03
C LEU A 52 -5.90 0.99 4.05
N ILE A 53 -6.57 2.04 4.54
CA ILE A 53 -8.04 2.13 4.48
C ILE A 53 -8.54 2.13 3.03
N GLU A 54 -7.87 2.85 2.13
CA GLU A 54 -8.22 2.82 0.71
C GLU A 54 -8.04 1.42 0.11
N PHE A 55 -6.93 0.75 0.42
CA PHE A 55 -6.69 -0.65 0.04
C PHE A 55 -7.77 -1.59 0.58
N TYR A 56 -8.16 -1.44 1.85
CA TYR A 56 -9.23 -2.21 2.47
C TYR A 56 -10.55 -2.05 1.72
N GLU A 57 -10.97 -0.82 1.41
CA GLU A 57 -12.21 -0.59 0.68
C GLU A 57 -12.12 -1.06 -0.79
N ALA A 58 -11.00 -0.79 -1.47
CA ALA A 58 -10.79 -1.15 -2.88
C ALA A 58 -10.77 -2.66 -3.12
N THR A 59 -10.40 -3.44 -2.11
CA THR A 59 -10.31 -4.91 -2.18
C THR A 59 -11.43 -5.61 -1.38
N GLN A 60 -12.54 -4.91 -1.13
CA GLN A 60 -13.74 -5.45 -0.49
C GLN A 60 -13.51 -6.01 0.92
N GLY A 61 -12.78 -5.25 1.73
CA GLY A 61 -12.37 -5.53 3.11
C GLY A 61 -13.39 -6.20 4.04
N LYS A 62 -14.67 -5.85 3.88
CA LYS A 62 -15.76 -6.41 4.70
C LYS A 62 -16.04 -7.89 4.40
N GLY A 63 -15.61 -8.39 3.24
CA GLY A 63 -15.79 -9.76 2.78
C GLY A 63 -14.56 -10.65 2.98
N TRP A 64 -13.45 -10.11 3.48
CA TRP A 64 -12.24 -10.89 3.74
C TRP A 64 -12.47 -11.98 4.81
N ILE A 65 -11.70 -13.06 4.75
CA ILE A 65 -11.76 -14.14 5.76
C ILE A 65 -11.33 -13.61 7.13
N ASN A 66 -10.25 -12.83 7.15
CA ASN A 66 -9.67 -12.24 8.34
C ASN A 66 -9.29 -10.78 8.07
N SER A 67 -10.05 -9.88 8.67
CA SER A 67 -9.82 -8.44 8.66
C SER A 67 -9.75 -7.86 10.06
N LYS A 68 -9.26 -8.63 11.04
CA LYS A 68 -9.25 -8.19 12.44
C LYS A 68 -8.46 -6.87 12.58
N ASN A 69 -9.06 -5.95 13.33
CA ASN A 69 -8.59 -4.58 13.63
C ASN A 69 -8.52 -3.61 12.44
N TRP A 70 -8.75 -4.07 11.20
CA TRP A 70 -8.82 -3.15 10.06
C TRP A 70 -9.91 -2.10 10.26
N GLY A 71 -9.55 -0.83 10.07
CA GLY A 71 -10.45 0.30 10.30
C GLY A 71 -10.42 0.89 11.71
N THR A 72 -9.74 0.25 12.67
CA THR A 72 -9.66 0.73 14.07
C THR A 72 -8.29 1.28 14.39
N GLY A 73 -8.24 2.46 15.02
CA GLY A 73 -7.00 3.04 15.54
C GLY A 73 -5.85 3.08 14.52
N ASP A 74 -4.61 2.87 14.99
CA ASP A 74 -3.40 2.86 14.17
C ASP A 74 -3.03 1.43 13.71
N PRO A 75 -2.65 1.22 12.43
CA PRO A 75 -2.35 -0.12 11.91
C PRO A 75 -1.29 -0.91 12.67
N CYS A 76 -0.27 -0.22 13.18
CA CYS A 76 0.86 -0.84 13.87
C CYS A 76 0.55 -1.04 15.36
N VAL A 77 -0.06 -0.04 16.00
CA VAL A 77 -0.39 -0.10 17.43
C VAL A 77 -1.55 -1.07 17.70
N ASP A 78 -2.57 -1.05 16.85
CA ASP A 78 -3.76 -1.90 17.00
C ASP A 78 -3.61 -3.24 16.28
N GLU A 79 -2.39 -3.61 15.85
CA GLU A 79 -2.05 -4.91 15.26
C GLU A 79 -3.04 -5.33 14.16
N TRP A 80 -3.14 -4.54 13.09
CA TRP A 80 -3.98 -4.90 11.95
C TRP A 80 -3.50 -6.22 11.35
N THR A 81 -4.43 -7.16 11.16
CA THR A 81 -4.04 -8.48 10.66
C THR A 81 -3.33 -8.35 9.32
N GLY A 82 -2.17 -8.98 9.21
CA GLY A 82 -1.37 -9.00 8.00
C GLY A 82 -0.51 -7.75 7.78
N VAL A 83 -0.66 -6.70 8.61
CA VAL A 83 0.23 -5.53 8.57
C VAL A 83 1.38 -5.75 9.55
N GLY A 84 2.61 -5.69 9.05
CA GLY A 84 3.82 -5.74 9.86
C GLY A 84 4.54 -4.41 9.84
N CYS A 85 5.00 -3.97 11.01
CA CYS A 85 5.66 -2.69 11.20
C CYS A 85 7.04 -2.87 11.84
N VAL A 86 7.90 -1.86 11.69
CA VAL A 86 9.17 -1.76 12.43
C VAL A 86 8.89 -1.12 13.77
N ASP A 87 8.91 -1.93 14.83
CA ASP A 87 8.80 -1.56 16.26
C ASP A 87 8.09 -0.21 16.53
N ASP A 88 8.64 0.65 17.41
CA ASP A 88 7.99 1.86 17.95
C ASP A 88 7.73 3.00 16.92
N ASP A 89 8.16 2.87 15.66
CA ASP A 89 8.13 3.95 14.67
C ASP A 89 6.89 3.94 13.75
N SER A 90 5.97 2.99 13.93
CA SER A 90 4.70 2.89 13.16
C SER A 90 4.87 2.89 11.63
N GLU A 91 6.04 2.45 11.15
CA GLU A 91 6.36 2.36 9.72
C GLU A 91 5.98 0.98 9.19
N ILE A 92 5.15 0.94 8.15
CA ILE A 92 4.69 -0.31 7.54
C ILE A 92 5.79 -0.88 6.65
N VAL A 93 6.25 -2.08 7.00
CA VAL A 93 7.27 -2.81 6.24
C VAL A 93 6.75 -4.06 5.56
N SER A 94 5.61 -4.59 6.00
CA SER A 94 5.01 -5.73 5.31
C SER A 94 3.49 -5.72 5.30
N ILE A 95 2.93 -6.22 4.20
CA ILE A 95 1.52 -6.56 4.07
C ILE A 95 1.45 -8.00 3.59
N LYS A 96 0.86 -8.88 4.40
CA LYS A 96 0.74 -10.33 4.19
C LYS A 96 -0.70 -10.76 4.45
N LEU A 97 -1.47 -10.91 3.37
CA LEU A 97 -2.90 -11.24 3.41
C LEU A 97 -3.21 -12.39 2.44
N GLN A 98 -2.31 -13.37 2.38
CA GLN A 98 -2.46 -14.53 1.51
C GLN A 98 -3.70 -15.34 1.87
N GLY A 99 -4.45 -15.84 0.88
CA GLY A 99 -5.57 -16.74 1.12
C GLY A 99 -6.74 -16.09 1.86
N ASN A 100 -7.05 -14.82 1.59
CA ASN A 100 -7.95 -14.02 2.43
C ASN A 100 -9.20 -13.48 1.69
N LEU A 101 -9.45 -13.97 0.47
CA LEU A 101 -10.57 -13.56 -0.40
C LEU A 101 -10.60 -12.06 -0.69
N LEU A 102 -9.44 -11.43 -0.83
CA LEU A 102 -9.36 -10.06 -1.33
C LEU A 102 -9.84 -10.05 -2.78
N ALA A 103 -10.81 -9.19 -3.10
CA ALA A 103 -11.38 -9.10 -4.43
C ALA A 103 -11.49 -7.64 -4.88
N GLY A 104 -11.18 -7.34 -6.14
CA GLY A 104 -11.17 -5.97 -6.65
C GLY A 104 -9.80 -5.59 -7.22
N ILE A 105 -9.37 -4.35 -6.99
CA ILE A 105 -8.14 -3.80 -7.58
C ILE A 105 -7.15 -3.37 -6.52
N LEU A 106 -5.86 -3.37 -6.88
CA LEU A 106 -4.81 -2.77 -6.07
C LEU A 106 -4.78 -1.25 -6.31
N PRO A 107 -5.07 -0.40 -5.33
CA PRO A 107 -5.02 1.04 -5.53
C PRO A 107 -3.56 1.51 -5.68
N SER A 108 -3.33 2.48 -6.56
CA SER A 108 -2.00 3.05 -6.79
C SER A 108 -1.42 3.72 -5.55
N SER A 109 -2.25 4.09 -4.56
CA SER A 109 -1.78 4.69 -3.31
C SER A 109 -0.89 3.76 -2.48
N LEU A 110 -0.93 2.43 -2.71
CA LEU A 110 0.01 1.47 -2.11
C LEU A 110 1.48 1.79 -2.43
N THR A 111 1.76 2.49 -3.54
CA THR A 111 3.12 2.93 -3.89
C THR A 111 3.64 4.06 -2.99
N ASN A 112 2.79 4.62 -2.11
CA ASN A 112 3.19 5.67 -1.17
C ASN A 112 3.70 5.13 0.17
N LEU A 113 3.59 3.82 0.42
CA LEU A 113 4.14 3.18 1.61
C LEU A 113 5.66 3.12 1.50
N ALA A 114 6.34 4.12 2.03
CA ALA A 114 7.74 4.41 1.71
C ALA A 114 8.73 3.30 2.08
N ARG A 115 8.42 2.51 3.12
CA ARG A 115 9.30 1.47 3.66
C ARG A 115 8.79 0.06 3.43
N LEU A 116 7.85 -0.14 2.51
CA LEU A 116 7.32 -1.47 2.23
C LEU A 116 8.42 -2.39 1.69
N GLU A 117 8.75 -3.44 2.45
CA GLU A 117 9.77 -4.44 2.12
C GLU A 117 9.15 -5.72 1.57
N THR A 118 8.03 -6.15 2.14
CA THR A 118 7.35 -7.40 1.74
C THR A 118 5.87 -7.17 1.41
N PHE A 119 5.47 -7.58 0.22
CA PHE A 119 4.08 -7.51 -0.23
C PHE A 119 3.62 -8.89 -0.71
N ASP A 120 2.79 -9.58 0.09
CA ASP A 120 2.26 -10.91 -0.21
C ASP A 120 0.73 -10.92 -0.13
N LEU A 121 0.09 -10.99 -1.29
CA LEU A 121 -1.35 -11.11 -1.46
C LEU A 121 -1.70 -12.36 -2.28
N SER A 122 -0.87 -13.39 -2.22
CA SER A 122 -1.10 -14.63 -2.97
C SER A 122 -2.41 -15.33 -2.61
N ASN A 123 -2.97 -16.10 -3.54
CA ASN A 123 -4.21 -16.87 -3.34
C ASN A 123 -5.40 -15.97 -2.97
N ASN A 124 -5.67 -14.97 -3.79
CA ASN A 124 -6.82 -14.08 -3.64
C ASN A 124 -7.56 -13.94 -4.99
N GLU A 125 -8.52 -13.02 -5.06
CA GLU A 125 -9.35 -12.75 -6.25
C GLU A 125 -9.07 -11.32 -6.79
N LEU A 126 -7.81 -10.87 -6.67
CA LEU A 126 -7.40 -9.55 -7.14
C LEU A 126 -7.33 -9.52 -8.66
N SER A 127 -7.70 -8.38 -9.25
CA SER A 127 -7.80 -8.16 -10.69
C SER A 127 -7.15 -6.83 -11.08
N ALA A 128 -7.20 -6.50 -12.37
CA ALA A 128 -6.54 -5.33 -12.96
C ALA A 128 -5.01 -5.38 -12.88
N GLU A 129 -4.37 -4.25 -13.19
CA GLU A 129 -2.91 -4.13 -13.28
C GLU A 129 -2.23 -4.03 -11.92
N ILE A 130 -0.98 -4.50 -11.85
CA ILE A 130 -0.11 -4.32 -10.69
C ILE A 130 0.35 -2.85 -10.63
N PRO A 131 0.18 -2.14 -9.50
CA PRO A 131 0.71 -0.78 -9.35
C PRO A 131 2.23 -0.72 -9.53
N SER A 132 2.71 0.37 -10.11
CA SER A 132 4.14 0.60 -10.32
C SER A 132 4.86 1.00 -9.03
N PHE A 133 5.15 0.03 -8.17
CA PHE A 133 5.97 0.25 -6.98
C PHE A 133 7.35 0.77 -7.38
N SER A 134 7.80 1.78 -6.65
CA SER A 134 9.09 2.46 -6.86
C SER A 134 9.91 2.55 -5.58
N GLN A 135 9.47 1.88 -4.52
CA GLN A 135 10.14 1.89 -3.23
C GLN A 135 11.40 1.04 -3.28
N GLU A 136 12.55 1.66 -3.04
CA GLU A 136 13.84 0.97 -3.06
C GLU A 136 13.97 -0.08 -1.95
N SER A 137 13.18 0.05 -0.87
CA SER A 137 13.08 -0.91 0.25
C SER A 137 12.44 -2.24 -0.13
N LEU A 138 11.72 -2.31 -1.26
CA LEU A 138 10.95 -3.50 -1.62
C LEU A 138 11.88 -4.68 -1.92
N GLU A 139 11.72 -5.76 -1.16
CA GLU A 139 12.53 -6.98 -1.26
C GLU A 139 11.78 -8.16 -1.88
N SER A 140 10.47 -8.24 -1.68
CA SER A 140 9.65 -9.37 -2.11
C SER A 140 8.25 -8.95 -2.51
N VAL A 141 7.83 -9.36 -3.71
CA VAL A 141 6.46 -9.23 -4.22
C VAL A 141 5.92 -10.61 -4.57
N VAL A 142 4.85 -11.02 -3.90
CA VAL A 142 4.19 -12.31 -4.10
C VAL A 142 2.70 -12.06 -4.35
N LEU A 143 2.27 -12.24 -5.60
CA LEU A 143 0.90 -12.00 -6.05
C LEU A 143 0.34 -13.21 -6.82
N SER A 144 0.91 -14.39 -6.59
CA SER A 144 0.50 -15.61 -7.27
C SER A 144 -0.93 -16.02 -6.99
N SER A 145 -1.53 -16.78 -7.91
CA SER A 145 -2.90 -17.29 -7.79
C SER A 145 -3.91 -16.17 -7.57
N ASN A 146 -3.97 -15.24 -8.52
CA ASN A 146 -4.92 -14.13 -8.59
C ASN A 146 -5.47 -14.02 -10.04
N GLN A 147 -6.19 -12.94 -10.35
CA GLN A 147 -6.76 -12.64 -11.67
C GLN A 147 -6.14 -11.35 -12.24
N LEU A 148 -4.88 -11.05 -11.89
CA LEU A 148 -4.19 -9.83 -12.32
C LEU A 148 -3.92 -9.85 -13.83
N GLU A 149 -3.96 -8.69 -14.45
CA GLU A 149 -3.78 -8.48 -15.90
C GLU A 149 -2.77 -7.36 -16.18
N GLY A 150 -2.54 -7.06 -17.47
CA GLY A 150 -1.52 -6.11 -17.90
C GLY A 150 -0.09 -6.66 -17.80
N SER A 151 0.90 -5.78 -17.81
CA SER A 151 2.33 -6.15 -17.77
C SER A 151 2.94 -6.02 -16.39
N ILE A 152 4.04 -6.72 -16.13
CA ILE A 152 4.86 -6.50 -14.92
C ILE A 152 5.37 -5.05 -14.94
N PRO A 153 5.21 -4.28 -13.85
CA PRO A 153 5.77 -2.94 -13.75
C PRO A 153 7.27 -2.99 -13.99
N PRO A 154 7.80 -2.28 -15.00
CA PRO A 154 9.19 -2.49 -15.36
C PRO A 154 10.20 -2.05 -14.31
N LEU A 155 9.78 -1.15 -13.40
CA LEU A 155 10.58 -0.71 -12.26
C LEU A 155 11.01 -1.89 -11.39
N PHE A 156 10.23 -2.98 -11.32
CA PHE A 156 10.58 -4.16 -10.52
C PHE A 156 11.96 -4.72 -10.91
N PHE A 157 12.31 -4.68 -12.18
CA PHE A 157 13.58 -5.25 -12.64
C PHE A 157 14.81 -4.39 -12.30
N ILE A 158 14.62 -3.13 -11.90
CA ILE A 158 15.70 -2.20 -11.56
C ILE A 158 15.74 -1.81 -10.08
N LEU A 159 14.79 -2.29 -9.26
CA LEU A 159 14.80 -2.01 -7.82
C LEU A 159 16.02 -2.69 -7.17
N PRO A 160 16.83 -1.94 -6.40
CA PRO A 160 18.15 -2.40 -5.94
C PRO A 160 18.09 -3.49 -4.88
N HIS A 161 16.94 -3.69 -4.24
CA HIS A 161 16.76 -4.67 -3.17
C HIS A 161 15.70 -5.73 -3.48
N LEU A 162 15.01 -5.64 -4.63
CA LEU A 162 13.96 -6.59 -5.00
C LEU A 162 14.57 -7.93 -5.41
N LYS A 163 14.49 -8.91 -4.51
CA LYS A 163 15.10 -10.24 -4.67
C LYS A 163 14.11 -11.28 -5.17
N LYS A 164 12.82 -11.09 -4.93
CA LYS A 164 11.80 -12.12 -5.20
C LYS A 164 10.56 -11.53 -5.86
N ILE A 165 10.21 -12.08 -7.02
CA ILE A 165 8.99 -11.75 -7.76
C ILE A 165 8.28 -13.07 -8.07
N VAL A 166 7.11 -13.29 -7.47
CA VAL A 166 6.29 -14.49 -7.69
C VAL A 166 4.90 -14.07 -8.12
N LEU A 167 4.61 -14.26 -9.39
CA LEU A 167 3.40 -13.78 -10.08
C LEU A 167 2.66 -14.92 -10.80
N ASN A 168 3.02 -16.18 -10.53
CA ASN A 168 2.46 -17.32 -11.22
C ASN A 168 0.94 -17.43 -11.05
N ASP A 169 0.26 -18.07 -12.00
CA ASP A 169 -1.19 -18.30 -11.96
C ASP A 169 -1.98 -16.98 -11.90
N ASN A 170 -1.85 -16.20 -12.98
CA ASN A 170 -2.54 -14.94 -13.22
C ASN A 170 -2.86 -14.80 -14.72
N SER A 171 -3.41 -13.65 -15.14
CA SER A 171 -3.67 -13.31 -16.55
C SER A 171 -2.72 -12.24 -17.08
N LEU A 172 -1.49 -12.15 -16.56
CA LEU A 172 -0.51 -11.14 -16.96
C LEU A 172 0.00 -11.39 -18.38
N THR A 173 0.35 -10.30 -19.07
CA THR A 173 0.73 -10.26 -20.49
C THR A 173 1.95 -9.36 -20.70
N GLY A 174 2.36 -9.19 -21.97
CA GLY A 174 3.49 -8.35 -22.33
C GLY A 174 4.81 -9.11 -22.36
N GLU A 175 5.91 -8.35 -22.48
CA GLU A 175 7.27 -8.87 -22.54
C GLU A 175 7.93 -8.75 -21.18
N ILE A 176 8.77 -9.73 -20.83
CA ILE A 176 9.68 -9.63 -19.69
C ILE A 176 10.94 -8.96 -20.22
N LEU A 177 11.04 -7.64 -20.10
CA LEU A 177 12.21 -6.89 -20.56
C LEU A 177 12.97 -6.34 -19.35
N PRO A 178 14.31 -6.50 -19.28
CA PRO A 178 15.12 -5.59 -18.48
C PRO A 178 14.91 -4.17 -19.02
N ILE A 179 14.52 -3.23 -18.15
CA ILE A 179 14.58 -1.81 -18.50
C ILE A 179 15.94 -1.28 -18.11
N GLY A 180 16.79 -1.11 -19.11
CA GLY A 180 18.05 -0.39 -19.00
C GLY A 180 19.28 -1.24 -18.69
N GLU A 181 20.38 -0.55 -18.44
CA GLU A 181 21.71 -1.12 -18.16
C GLU A 181 21.93 -1.39 -16.65
N THR A 182 20.86 -1.39 -15.86
CA THR A 182 20.93 -1.55 -14.40
C THR A 182 20.98 -3.02 -14.02
N VAL A 183 21.93 -3.35 -13.14
CA VAL A 183 22.06 -4.69 -12.57
C VAL A 183 20.92 -4.95 -11.60
N SER A 184 20.16 -6.01 -11.86
CA SER A 184 19.06 -6.46 -11.01
C SER A 184 19.58 -7.25 -9.80
N ALA A 185 18.96 -7.04 -8.64
CA ALA A 185 19.20 -7.82 -7.43
C ALA A 185 18.33 -9.10 -7.34
N LEU A 186 17.57 -9.39 -8.40
CA LEU A 186 16.59 -10.46 -8.45
C LEU A 186 17.27 -11.83 -8.33
N LYS A 187 16.76 -12.65 -7.40
CA LYS A 187 17.20 -14.03 -7.11
C LYS A 187 16.18 -15.06 -7.56
N GLU A 188 14.90 -14.74 -7.42
CA GLU A 188 13.79 -15.63 -7.75
C GLU A 188 12.76 -14.90 -8.60
N LEU A 189 12.43 -15.49 -9.75
CA LEU A 189 11.38 -15.01 -10.65
C LEU A 189 10.44 -16.17 -11.02
N ASP A 190 9.18 -16.09 -10.62
CA ASP A 190 8.14 -17.00 -11.10
C ASP A 190 7.04 -16.23 -11.84
N VAL A 191 6.94 -16.49 -13.14
CA VAL A 191 5.94 -15.91 -14.05
C VAL A 191 5.16 -17.00 -14.76
N SER A 192 5.25 -18.25 -14.28
CA SER A 192 4.56 -19.39 -14.87
C SER A 192 3.04 -19.21 -14.86
N LEU A 193 2.31 -19.95 -15.70
CA LEU A 193 0.84 -19.92 -15.75
C LEU A 193 0.30 -18.47 -15.94
N ASN A 194 0.85 -17.77 -16.94
CA ASN A 194 0.43 -16.44 -17.36
C ASN A 194 0.39 -16.38 -18.90
N SER A 195 0.01 -15.24 -19.47
CA SER A 195 -0.05 -15.01 -20.91
C SER A 195 1.13 -14.17 -21.44
N PHE A 196 2.29 -14.24 -20.81
CA PHE A 196 3.50 -13.55 -21.28
C PHE A 196 3.95 -14.06 -22.65
N SER A 197 4.50 -13.15 -23.45
CA SER A 197 4.98 -13.42 -24.81
C SER A 197 6.25 -12.62 -25.12
N GLY A 198 6.81 -12.79 -26.32
CA GLY A 198 7.99 -12.07 -26.77
C GLY A 198 9.29 -12.77 -26.42
N SER A 199 10.39 -12.01 -26.32
CA SER A 199 11.72 -12.55 -26.01
C SER A 199 12.23 -12.10 -24.65
N PHE A 200 12.73 -13.04 -23.86
CA PHE A 200 13.46 -12.74 -22.64
C PHE A 200 14.95 -12.90 -22.88
N SER A 201 15.68 -11.79 -22.77
CA SER A 201 17.14 -11.76 -22.89
C SER A 201 17.76 -11.98 -21.51
N LEU A 202 18.21 -13.21 -21.27
CA LEU A 202 18.88 -13.57 -20.04
C LEU A 202 20.38 -13.27 -20.17
N ASP A 203 20.78 -12.10 -19.66
CA ASP A 203 22.16 -11.65 -19.60
C ASP A 203 22.67 -11.73 -18.16
N SER A 204 23.75 -12.48 -17.94
CA SER A 204 24.40 -12.59 -16.63
C SER A 204 24.97 -11.27 -16.10
N GLN A 205 25.19 -10.28 -16.99
CA GLN A 205 25.61 -8.93 -16.57
C GLN A 205 24.44 -8.15 -15.95
N LEU A 206 23.21 -8.40 -16.41
CA LEU A 206 22.00 -7.74 -15.90
C LEU A 206 21.39 -8.50 -14.72
N TYR A 207 21.49 -9.83 -14.71
CA TYR A 207 20.91 -10.71 -13.68
C TYR A 207 21.96 -11.61 -13.01
N PRO A 208 22.99 -11.04 -12.34
CA PRO A 208 24.09 -11.83 -11.79
C PRO A 208 23.69 -12.67 -10.57
N GLU A 209 22.64 -12.26 -9.85
CA GLU A 209 22.17 -12.92 -8.62
C GLU A 209 20.99 -13.87 -8.87
N LEU A 210 20.53 -14.05 -10.12
CA LEU A 210 19.36 -14.86 -10.43
C LEU A 210 19.66 -16.34 -10.21
N GLU A 211 19.02 -16.92 -9.19
CA GLU A 211 19.20 -18.30 -8.75
C GLU A 211 18.13 -19.22 -9.34
N THR A 212 16.88 -18.76 -9.41
CA THR A 212 15.73 -19.56 -9.86
C THR A 212 14.80 -18.77 -10.75
N MET A 213 14.34 -19.39 -11.84
CA MET A 213 13.38 -18.80 -12.76
C MET A 213 12.36 -19.84 -13.25
N PHE A 214 11.08 -19.57 -13.05
CA PHE A 214 9.97 -20.44 -13.43
C PHE A 214 9.09 -19.77 -14.50
N VAL A 215 8.92 -20.46 -15.63
CA VAL A 215 8.32 -19.93 -16.87
C VAL A 215 7.41 -20.96 -17.57
N ALA A 216 6.87 -21.92 -16.82
CA ALA A 216 5.96 -22.91 -17.39
C ALA A 216 4.69 -22.25 -17.94
N PHE A 217 4.14 -22.77 -19.04
CA PHE A 217 2.89 -22.29 -19.65
C PHE A 217 2.85 -20.81 -20.07
N VAL A 218 4.00 -20.25 -20.47
CA VAL A 218 4.08 -18.92 -21.14
C VAL A 218 4.58 -19.07 -22.58
N THR A 219 4.42 -18.03 -23.40
CA THR A 219 4.87 -18.01 -24.81
C THR A 219 6.15 -17.19 -25.02
N ILE A 220 7.15 -17.39 -24.15
CA ILE A 220 8.42 -16.64 -24.18
C ILE A 220 9.49 -17.39 -24.98
N SER A 221 10.16 -16.67 -25.89
CA SER A 221 11.38 -17.13 -26.55
C SER A 221 12.61 -16.71 -25.73
N PHE A 222 13.49 -17.65 -25.36
CA PHE A 222 14.69 -17.33 -24.61
C PHE A 222 15.85 -16.95 -25.53
N ILE A 223 16.47 -15.80 -25.25
CA ILE A 223 17.77 -15.40 -25.81
C ILE A 223 18.78 -15.46 -24.67
N ILE A 224 19.57 -16.53 -24.62
CA ILE A 224 20.61 -16.71 -23.59
C ILE A 224 21.89 -16.05 -24.10
N LEU A 225 22.31 -14.96 -23.47
CA LEU A 225 23.49 -14.19 -23.87
C LEU A 225 24.76 -14.58 -23.08
N SER A 226 24.64 -15.41 -22.03
CA SER A 226 25.77 -15.86 -21.21
C SER A 226 25.58 -17.26 -20.59
N THR A 227 26.68 -18.00 -20.44
CA THR A 227 26.72 -19.43 -20.08
C THR A 227 26.89 -19.73 -18.59
N ASN A 228 26.95 -18.71 -17.73
CA ASN A 228 27.23 -18.87 -16.29
C ASN A 228 25.98 -19.02 -15.40
N ILE A 229 24.79 -19.04 -15.99
CA ILE A 229 23.56 -19.24 -15.24
C ILE A 229 23.39 -20.75 -15.08
N HIS A 230 23.50 -21.22 -13.83
CA HIS A 230 23.27 -22.61 -13.49
C HIS A 230 21.79 -22.89 -13.72
N LEU A 231 21.46 -23.41 -14.90
CA LEU A 231 20.11 -23.73 -15.38
C LEU A 231 19.53 -24.97 -14.67
N ASP A 232 19.69 -25.07 -13.35
CA ASP A 232 18.93 -26.01 -12.56
C ASP A 232 17.52 -25.43 -12.41
N LEU A 233 16.56 -26.00 -13.15
CA LEU A 233 15.12 -25.69 -13.19
C LEU A 233 14.63 -24.71 -14.29
N LEU A 234 15.02 -24.93 -15.55
CA LEU A 234 13.98 -24.92 -16.59
C LEU A 234 13.12 -26.19 -16.40
N GLN A 235 12.24 -26.20 -15.40
CA GLN A 235 11.15 -27.16 -15.38
C GLN A 235 10.13 -26.68 -16.42
N ILE A 236 10.46 -26.90 -17.69
CA ILE A 236 9.49 -26.95 -18.78
C ILE A 236 8.67 -28.22 -18.50
N ILE A 237 7.72 -28.13 -17.58
CA ILE A 237 6.70 -29.17 -17.46
C ILE A 237 5.75 -28.91 -18.64
N HIS A 238 5.89 -29.76 -19.65
CA HIS A 238 4.93 -29.91 -20.74
C HIS A 238 3.56 -30.36 -20.21
#